data_AF-A0A2V5KTN2-F1
#
_entry.id   AF-A0A2V5KTN2-F1
#
_cell.length_a   1.000
_cell.length_b   1.000
_cell.length_c   1.000
_cell.angle_alpha   90.00
_cell.angle_beta   90.00
_cell.angle_gamma   90.00
#
_symmetry.space_group_name_H-M   'P 1'
#
loop_
_entity.id
_entity.type
_entity.pdbx_description
1 polymer ?
#
loop_
_entity_poly.entity_id
_entity_poly.type
_entity_poly.pdbx_seq_one_letter_code
_entity_poly.pdbx_strand_id
1 'polypeptide(L)' 'MIRILLVLAVAGAAAAFELPAMWRKRWRKEAAAYALLLAAGIAISIAAVLEADVPSPLLFMQMVFKPIHDLFLNRGWSP' A
#
# COMPACT_ATOMS: atom_id res chain seq x y z
N MET A 1 -1.80 -4.24 -19.90
CA MET A 1 -0.55 -5.03 -19.90
C MET A 1 0.70 -4.18 -19.70
N ILE A 2 1.00 -3.17 -20.54
CA ILE A 2 2.21 -2.33 -20.39
C ILE A 2 2.34 -1.66 -19.00
N ARG A 3 1.23 -1.19 -18.42
CA ARG A 3 1.19 -0.60 -17.07
C ARG A 3 1.65 -1.56 -15.98
N ILE A 4 1.24 -2.83 -16.06
CA ILE A 4 1.64 -3.89 -15.11
C ILE A 4 3.14 -4.18 -15.24
N LEU A 5 3.66 -4.21 -16.48
CA LEU A 5 5.09 -4.40 -16.72
C LEU A 5 5.92 -3.26 -16.12
N LEU A 6 5.44 -2.01 -16.18
CA LEU A 6 6.09 -0.88 -15.53
C LEU A 6 6.12 -1.03 -14.00
N VAL A 7 5.00 -1.43 -13.38
CA VAL A 7 4.94 -1.71 -11.93
C VAL A 7 5.95 -2.78 -11.53
N LEU A 8 5.97 -3.90 -12.27
CA LEU A 8 6.90 -5.00 -12.00
C LEU A 8 8.36 -4.61 -12.25
N ALA A 9 8.64 -3.79 -13.26
CA ALA A 9 10.00 -3.31 -13.55
C ALA A 9 10.52 -2.42 -12.41
N VAL A 10 9.70 -1.48 -11.93
CA VAL A 10 10.07 -0.60 -10.80
C VAL A 10 10.26 -1.40 -9.52
N ALA A 11 9.33 -2.31 -9.21
CA ALA A 11 9.44 -3.17 -8.04
C ALA A 11 10.66 -4.10 -8.10
N GLY A 12 10.95 -4.64 -9.29
CA GLY A 12 12.14 -5.46 -9.54
C GLY A 12 13.43 -4.68 -9.37
N ALA A 13 13.49 -3.43 -9.84
CA ALA A 13 14.64 -2.55 -9.64
C ALA A 13 14.87 -2.23 -8.15
N ALA A 14 13.80 -1.90 -7.42
CA ALA A 14 13.86 -1.66 -5.97
C ALA A 14 14.34 -2.91 -5.22
N ALA A 15 13.77 -4.07 -5.55
CA ALA A 15 14.18 -5.36 -5.01
C ALA A 15 15.66 -5.65 -5.28
N ALA A 16 16.13 -5.46 -6.51
CA ALA A 16 17.51 -5.71 -6.91
C ALA A 16 18.53 -4.79 -6.21
N PHE A 17 18.11 -3.61 -5.76
CA PHE A 17 18.98 -2.70 -5.01
C PHE A 17 18.96 -2.98 -3.50
N GLU A 18 17.77 -3.16 -2.92
CA GLU A 18 17.62 -3.24 -1.46
C GLU A 18 17.79 -4.64 -0.87
N LEU A 19 17.23 -5.70 -1.50
CA LEU A 19 17.33 -7.06 -0.99
C LEU A 19 18.78 -7.56 -0.85
N PRO A 20 19.69 -7.39 -1.83
CA PRO A 20 21.06 -7.86 -1.67
C PRO A 20 21.83 -7.08 -0.60
N ALA A 21 21.51 -5.80 -0.40
CA ALA A 21 22.09 -5.01 0.69
C ALA A 21 21.66 -5.55 2.07
N MET A 22 20.39 -5.88 2.25
CA MET A 22 19.87 -6.49 3.49
C MET A 22 20.38 -7.92 3.70
N TRP A 23 20.46 -8.72 2.63
CA TRP A 23 20.97 -10.09 2.70
C TRP A 23 22.44 -10.12 3.14
N ARG A 24 23.26 -9.21 2.61
CA ARG A 24 24.68 -9.08 3.00
C ARG A 24 24.84 -8.72 4.49
N LYS A 25 23.90 -7.96 5.05
CA LYS A 25 23.87 -7.58 6.47
C LYS A 25 23.27 -8.68 7.39
N ARG A 26 22.85 -9.83 6.84
CA ARG A 26 22.12 -10.91 7.54
C ARG A 26 20.82 -10.46 8.22
N TRP A 27 20.24 -9.37 7.74
CA TRP A 27 19.02 -8.73 8.24
C TRP A 27 17.78 -9.47 7.71
N ARG A 28 17.63 -10.72 8.15
CA ARG A 28 16.58 -11.63 7.63
C ARG A 28 15.17 -11.15 7.98
N LYS A 29 14.99 -10.52 9.14
CA LYS A 29 13.68 -10.00 9.57
C LYS A 29 13.32 -8.73 8.78
N GLU A 30 14.27 -7.83 8.58
CA GLU A 30 14.07 -6.61 7.78
C GLU A 30 13.82 -6.98 6.31
N ALA A 31 14.58 -7.92 5.75
CA ALA A 31 14.38 -8.40 4.38
C ALA A 31 13.00 -9.04 4.19
N ALA A 32 12.51 -9.80 5.17
CA ALA A 32 11.16 -10.38 5.14
C ALA A 32 10.07 -9.30 5.21
N ALA A 33 10.22 -8.31 6.11
CA ALA A 33 9.29 -7.19 6.21
C ALA A 33 9.27 -6.35 4.93
N TYR A 34 10.44 -6.04 4.37
CA TYR A 34 10.58 -5.33 3.10
C TYR A 34 9.90 -6.09 1.95
N ALA A 35 10.17 -7.39 1.81
CA ALA A 35 9.58 -8.21 0.76
C ALA A 35 8.04 -8.28 0.87
N LEU A 36 7.51 -8.36 2.10
CA LEU A 36 6.08 -8.39 2.34
C LEU A 36 5.43 -7.03 1.99
N LEU A 37 6.06 -5.92 2.38
CA LEU A 37 5.61 -4.58 1.99
C LEU A 37 5.66 -4.37 0.47
N LEU A 38 6.74 -4.80 -0.17
CA LEU A 38 6.91 -4.70 -1.62
C LEU A 38 5.84 -5.52 -2.35
N ALA A 39 5.57 -6.74 -1.91
CA ALA A 39 4.51 -7.59 -2.46
C ALA A 39 3.13 -6.95 -2.31
N ALA A 40 2.82 -6.36 -1.13
CA ALA A 40 1.58 -5.64 -0.91
C ALA A 40 1.46 -4.42 -1.84
N GLY A 41 2.53 -3.64 -2.00
CA GLY A 41 2.58 -2.50 -2.91
C GLY A 41 2.35 -2.89 -4.37
N ILE A 42 2.95 -4.00 -4.82
CA ILE A 42 2.71 -4.56 -6.16
C ILE A 42 1.24 -4.95 -6.32
N ALA A 43 0.68 -5.69 -5.36
CA ALA A 43 -0.71 -6.14 -5.41
C ALA A 43 -1.70 -4.96 -5.51
N ILE A 44 -1.51 -3.93 -4.68
CA ILE A 44 -2.34 -2.70 -4.71
C ILE A 44 -2.17 -1.98 -6.05
N SER A 45 -0.93 -1.85 -6.54
CA SER A 45 -0.65 -1.18 -7.82
C SER A 45 -1.29 -1.92 -9.00
N ILE A 46 -1.23 -3.25 -9.01
CA ILE A 46 -1.88 -4.08 -10.04
C ILE A 46 -3.40 -3.94 -9.95
N ALA A 47 -3.98 -3.99 -8.74
CA ALA A 47 -5.41 -3.80 -8.54
C ALA A 47 -5.88 -2.43 -9.07
N ALA A 48 -5.11 -1.36 -8.83
CA ALA A 48 -5.37 -0.03 -9.36
C ALA A 48 -5.24 0.03 -10.90
N VAL A 49 -4.23 -0.63 -11.48
CA VAL A 49 -4.01 -0.68 -12.93
C VAL A 49 -5.10 -1.47 -13.66
N LEU A 50 -5.63 -2.52 -13.02
CA LEU A 50 -6.67 -3.35 -13.60
C LEU A 50 -8.02 -2.63 -13.69
N GLU A 51 -8.14 -1.41 -13.16
CA GLU A 51 -9.43 -0.70 -13.07
C GLU A 51 -10.51 -1.63 -12.53
N ALA A 52 -10.12 -2.58 -11.65
CA ALA A 52 -11.07 -3.15 -10.72
C ALA A 52 -11.78 -1.95 -10.10
N ASP A 53 -13.08 -2.03 -9.85
CA ASP A 53 -13.85 -1.02 -9.13
C ASP A 53 -13.28 -0.88 -7.71
N VAL A 54 -12.07 -0.35 -7.62
CA VAL A 54 -11.36 -0.01 -6.42
C VAL A 54 -12.13 1.22 -5.99
N PRO A 55 -12.92 1.10 -4.90
CA PRO A 55 -13.68 2.22 -4.42
C PRO A 55 -12.72 3.38 -4.28
N SER A 56 -13.12 4.55 -4.79
CA SER A 56 -12.25 5.73 -4.82
C SER A 56 -11.51 5.87 -3.49
N PRO A 57 -10.23 6.31 -3.47
CA PRO A 57 -9.50 6.52 -2.22
C PRO A 57 -10.28 7.39 -1.22
N LEU A 58 -11.14 8.28 -1.74
CA LEU A 58 -12.09 9.07 -0.99
C LEU A 58 -13.11 8.20 -0.22
N LEU A 59 -13.64 7.14 -0.82
CA LEU A 59 -14.55 6.21 -0.14
C LEU A 59 -13.84 5.43 0.97
N PHE A 60 -12.58 5.04 0.76
CA PHE A 60 -11.78 4.41 1.82
C PHE A 60 -11.51 5.38 2.97
N MET A 61 -11.13 6.63 2.65
CA MET A 61 -11.01 7.69 3.64
C MET A 61 -12.33 7.92 4.37
N GLN A 62 -13.45 8.00 3.66
CA GLN A 62 -14.77 8.12 4.28
C GLN A 62 -15.07 6.93 5.19
N MET A 63 -14.75 5.69 4.82
CA MET A 63 -15.00 4.51 5.66
C MET A 63 -14.20 4.56 6.98
N VAL A 64 -12.96 5.02 6.94
CA VAL A 64 -12.11 5.16 8.13
C VAL A 64 -12.51 6.36 8.99
N PHE A 65 -12.81 7.50 8.37
CA PHE A 65 -13.08 8.76 9.08
C PHE A 65 -14.54 8.95 9.49
N LYS A 66 -15.51 8.36 8.78
CA LYS A 66 -16.95 8.44 9.10
C LYS A 66 -17.30 7.96 10.50
N PRO A 67 -16.84 6.80 11.00
CA PRO A 67 -17.17 6.38 12.36
C PRO A 67 -16.60 7.34 13.42
N ILE A 68 -15.42 7.91 13.17
CA ILE A 68 -14.80 8.90 14.05
C ILE A 68 -15.63 10.19 14.04
N HIS A 69 -15.96 10.69 12.85
CA HIS A 69 -16.80 11.87 12.66
C HIS A 69 -18.19 11.72 13.28
N ASP A 70 -18.86 10.59 13.05
CA ASP A 70 -20.17 10.29 13.63
C ASP A 70 -20.06 10.16 15.16
N LEU A 71 -18.95 9.66 15.72
CA LEU A 71 -18.72 9.61 17.16
C LEU A 71 -18.54 11.01 17.78
N PHE A 72 -17.83 11.91 17.09
CA PHE A 72 -17.61 13.29 17.54
C PHE A 72 -18.84 14.19 17.33
N LEU A 73 -19.58 14.02 16.23
CA LEU A 73 -20.79 14.81 15.96
C LEU A 73 -22.01 14.32 16.75
N ASN A 74 -22.16 13.00 16.97
CA ASN A 74 -23.28 12.44 17.75
C ASN A 74 -23.09 12.66 19.26
N ARG A 75 -21.86 12.90 19.74
CA ARG A 75 -21.61 13.48 21.06
C ARG A 75 -21.61 15.00 20.95
N GLY A 76 -22.80 15.59 20.88
CA GLY A 76 -23.07 17.01 20.64
C GLY A 76 -22.01 17.98 21.18
N TRP A 77 -21.09 18.38 20.31
CA TRP A 77 -20.30 19.59 20.48
C TRP A 77 -21.05 20.72 19.78
N SER A 78 -21.84 21.45 20.55
CA SER A 78 -22.40 22.74 20.15
C SER A 78 -21.30 23.81 20.35
N PRO A 79 -20.84 24.53 19.32
CA PRO A 79 -19.97 25.68 19.50
C PRO A 79 -20.67 26.82 20.28
#